data_AF-A0A177FC92-F1
#
_entry.id   AF-A0A177FC92-F1
#
_cell.length_a   1.000
_cell.length_b   1.000
_cell.length_c   1.000
_cell.angle_alpha   90.00
_cell.angle_beta   90.00
_cell.angle_gamma   90.00
#
_symmetry.space_group_name_H-M   'P 1'
#
loop_
_entity.id
_entity.type
_entity.pdbx_description
1 polymer ?
#
loop_
_entity_poly.entity_id
_entity_poly.type
_entity_poly.pdbx_seq_one_letter_code
_entity_poly.pdbx_strand_id
1 'polypeptide(L)'
;MANPLDTDAGSELFSTYEAELKLVQADVNQKLDQIPELAGEERKVAIRAAERALDEAKELLDQMNLEKSNIPTSQRSKVNSRFRNHQSDIDTLARKLKSLAESERKQLFGDRYTDDPEGGPRDAQLEQRQQLLSGTERLGRSSDRLRESQRIALETEQIGASTLADLHQQRNVIENTHRNLLQSEGYVDRSVKTLRGMARR
;
A
#
# COMPACT_ATOMS: atom_id res chain seq x y z
N MET A 1 -0.26 0.40 -45.91
CA MET A 1 -1.11 1.47 -45.32
C MET A 1 -1.15 1.19 -43.82
N ALA A 2 -0.46 2.00 -43.03
CA ALA A 2 -0.47 1.87 -41.57
C ALA A 2 -1.83 2.36 -41.05
N ASN A 3 -2.45 1.58 -40.17
CA ASN A 3 -3.76 1.88 -39.59
C ASN A 3 -3.63 3.13 -38.69
N PRO A 4 -4.35 4.24 -38.95
CA PRO A 4 -4.23 5.48 -38.18
C PRO A 4 -4.74 5.36 -36.73
N LEU A 5 -5.36 4.23 -36.37
CA LEU A 5 -5.87 3.95 -35.02
C LEU A 5 -4.81 3.39 -34.06
N ASP A 6 -3.65 2.93 -34.56
CA ASP A 6 -2.64 2.22 -33.75
C ASP A 6 -1.51 3.14 -33.26
N THR A 7 -1.49 4.41 -33.67
CA THR A 7 -0.37 5.33 -33.43
C THR A 7 -0.60 6.41 -32.38
N ASP A 8 -1.80 6.52 -31.80
CA ASP A 8 -2.14 7.60 -30.86
C ASP A 8 -2.36 7.13 -29.42
N ALA A 9 -2.81 5.87 -29.21
CA ALA A 9 -3.10 5.34 -27.87
C ALA A 9 -1.89 5.40 -26.91
N GLY A 10 -0.68 5.08 -27.38
CA GLY A 10 0.54 5.17 -26.57
C GLY A 10 0.99 6.62 -26.27
N SER A 11 0.57 7.58 -27.08
CA SER A 11 0.82 9.01 -26.85
C SER A 11 -0.19 9.61 -25.86
N GLU A 12 -1.46 9.20 -25.95
CA GLU A 12 -2.52 9.60 -25.02
C GLU A 12 -2.24 9.09 -23.60
N LEU A 13 -1.90 7.81 -23.43
CA LEU A 13 -1.55 7.24 -22.13
C LEU A 13 -0.34 7.96 -21.50
N PHE A 14 0.72 8.19 -22.29
CA PHE A 14 1.87 8.97 -21.82
C PHE A 14 1.46 10.38 -21.36
N SER A 15 0.55 11.04 -22.09
CA SER A 15 0.07 12.38 -21.72
C SER A 15 -0.76 12.37 -20.43
N THR A 16 -1.56 11.32 -20.19
CA THR A 16 -2.33 11.14 -18.96
C THR A 16 -1.40 10.96 -17.76
N TYR A 17 -0.44 10.04 -17.86
CA TYR A 17 0.57 9.83 -16.81
C TYR A 17 1.42 11.08 -16.59
N GLU A 18 1.75 11.83 -17.65
CA GLU A 18 2.45 13.11 -17.53
C GLU A 18 1.62 14.16 -16.76
N ALA A 19 0.30 14.20 -16.95
CA ALA A 19 -0.57 15.10 -16.22
C ALA A 19 -0.69 14.72 -14.75
N GLU A 20 -0.86 13.43 -14.46
CA GLU A 20 -0.87 12.88 -13.09
C GLU A 20 0.45 13.16 -12.37
N LEU A 21 1.59 12.92 -13.04
CA LEU A 21 2.91 13.18 -12.47
C LEU A 21 3.07 14.66 -12.07
N LYS A 22 2.56 15.59 -12.88
CA LYS A 22 2.61 17.03 -12.56
C LYS A 22 1.78 17.39 -11.32
N LEU A 23 0.64 16.73 -11.12
CA LEU A 23 -0.17 16.93 -9.91
C LEU A 23 0.57 16.41 -8.67
N VAL A 24 1.13 15.21 -8.75
CA VAL A 24 1.90 14.62 -7.65
C VAL A 24 3.17 15.44 -7.36
N GLN A 25 3.85 15.94 -8.38
CA GLN A 25 4.99 16.86 -8.22
C GLN A 25 4.61 18.14 -7.48
N ALA A 26 3.46 18.73 -7.79
CA ALA A 26 2.99 19.93 -7.09
C ALA A 26 2.70 19.63 -5.61
N ASP A 27 2.07 18.50 -5.32
CA ASP A 27 1.78 18.04 -3.96
C ASP A 27 3.07 17.73 -3.16
N VAL A 28 4.05 17.04 -3.77
CA VAL A 28 5.36 16.80 -3.15
C VAL A 28 6.07 18.13 -2.84
N ASN A 29 6.09 19.08 -3.79
CA ASN A 29 6.69 20.40 -3.55
C ASN A 29 6.03 21.13 -2.38
N GLN A 30 4.70 21.16 -2.35
CA GLN A 30 3.94 21.79 -1.28
C GLN A 30 4.28 21.17 0.08
N LYS A 31 4.33 19.84 0.18
CA LYS A 31 4.72 19.14 1.42
C LYS A 31 6.16 19.46 1.82
N LEU A 32 7.09 19.49 0.87
CA LEU A 32 8.49 19.82 1.12
C LEU A 32 8.70 21.25 1.63
N ASP A 33 7.86 22.19 1.21
CA ASP A 33 7.90 23.58 1.67
C ASP A 33 7.26 23.76 3.05
N GLN A 34 6.30 22.89 3.43
CA GLN A 34 5.68 22.89 4.76
C GLN A 34 6.53 22.21 5.84
N ILE A 35 7.30 21.16 5.51
CA ILE A 35 8.10 20.39 6.48
C ILE A 35 9.03 21.26 7.36
N PRO A 36 9.69 22.32 6.87
CA PRO A 36 10.51 23.21 7.70
C PRO A 36 9.73 23.98 8.77
N GLU A 37 8.43 24.23 8.57
CA GLU A 37 7.57 24.97 9.51
C GLU A 37 7.01 24.09 10.62
N LEU A 38 7.05 22.76 10.43
CA LEU A 38 6.53 21.77 11.36
C LEU A 38 7.61 21.31 12.34
N ALA A 39 7.19 20.84 13.53
CA ALA A 39 8.09 20.29 14.54
C ALA A 39 7.54 18.98 15.15
N GLY A 40 8.43 18.20 15.76
CA GLY A 40 8.05 17.01 16.53
C GLY A 40 7.35 15.92 15.69
N GLU A 41 6.21 15.42 16.18
CA GLU A 41 5.49 14.32 15.54
C GLU A 41 4.80 14.76 14.24
N GLU A 42 4.31 15.99 14.16
CA GLU A 42 3.69 16.54 12.94
C GLU A 42 4.68 16.58 11.78
N ARG A 43 5.94 16.96 12.06
CA ARG A 43 7.02 16.93 11.08
C ARG A 43 7.31 15.51 10.56
N LYS A 44 7.37 14.51 11.45
CA LYS A 44 7.55 13.10 11.06
C LYS A 44 6.43 12.61 10.15
N VAL A 45 5.19 12.95 10.49
CA VAL A 45 4.02 12.56 9.69
C VAL A 45 4.09 13.22 8.31
N ALA A 46 4.44 14.50 8.24
CA ALA A 46 4.62 15.23 6.98
C ALA A 46 5.75 14.64 6.12
N ILE A 47 6.90 14.30 6.71
CA ILE A 47 8.01 13.63 6.01
C ILE A 47 7.53 12.29 5.43
N ARG A 48 6.86 11.43 6.21
CA ARG A 48 6.31 10.16 5.72
C ARG A 48 5.23 10.33 4.65
N ALA A 49 4.47 11.43 4.69
CA ALA A 49 3.49 11.74 3.66
C ALA A 49 4.17 12.20 2.36
N ALA A 50 5.26 12.96 2.45
CA ALA A 50 6.08 13.35 1.31
C ALA A 50 6.83 12.15 0.71
N GLU A 51 7.32 11.21 1.53
CA GLU A 51 7.94 9.95 1.06
C GLU A 51 6.96 9.13 0.21
N ARG A 52 5.72 8.95 0.69
CA ARG A 52 4.68 8.23 -0.05
C ARG A 52 4.32 8.89 -1.39
N ALA A 53 4.16 10.22 -1.40
CA ALA A 53 3.87 10.94 -2.64
C ALA A 53 5.06 10.91 -3.62
N LEU A 54 6.29 10.89 -3.11
CA LEU A 54 7.48 10.74 -3.93
C LEU A 54 7.58 9.33 -4.55
N ASP A 55 7.17 8.29 -3.83
CA ASP A 55 7.14 6.93 -4.36
C ASP A 55 6.05 6.77 -5.44
N GLU A 56 4.88 7.37 -5.25
CA GLU A 56 3.84 7.48 -6.30
C GLU A 56 4.37 8.18 -7.56
N ALA A 57 5.14 9.27 -7.42
CA ALA A 57 5.77 9.94 -8.56
C ALA A 57 6.79 9.05 -9.29
N LYS A 58 7.51 8.18 -8.58
CA LYS A 58 8.43 7.21 -9.21
C LYS A 58 7.66 6.12 -9.96
N GLU A 59 6.57 5.62 -9.39
CA GLU A 59 5.70 4.65 -10.06
C GLU A 59 5.13 5.21 -11.38
N LEU A 60 4.72 6.49 -11.37
CA LEU A 60 4.28 7.18 -12.59
C LEU A 60 5.42 7.34 -13.61
N LEU A 61 6.65 7.62 -13.17
CA LEU A 61 7.80 7.64 -14.08
C LEU A 61 8.07 6.26 -14.70
N ASP A 62 7.93 5.18 -13.93
CA ASP A 62 8.11 3.83 -14.44
C ASP A 62 7.03 3.49 -15.49
N GLN A 63 5.77 3.85 -15.23
CA GLN A 63 4.66 3.71 -16.19
C GLN A 63 4.90 4.52 -17.46
N MET A 64 5.33 5.79 -17.34
CA MET A 64 5.71 6.63 -18.48
C MET A 64 6.86 6.03 -19.30
N ASN A 65 7.83 5.39 -18.65
CA ASN A 65 8.96 4.75 -19.34
C ASN A 65 8.52 3.52 -20.15
N LEU A 66 7.58 2.72 -19.62
CA LEU A 66 6.97 1.62 -20.34
C LEU A 66 6.22 2.12 -21.58
N GLU A 67 5.36 3.13 -21.44
CA GLU A 67 4.58 3.65 -22.57
C GLU A 67 5.43 4.33 -23.63
N LYS A 68 6.54 4.97 -23.24
CA LYS A 68 7.47 5.58 -24.20
C LYS A 68 8.02 4.58 -25.22
N SER A 69 8.14 3.30 -24.85
CA SER A 69 8.60 2.24 -25.75
C SER A 69 7.59 1.94 -26.86
N ASN A 70 6.30 2.14 -26.59
CA ASN A 70 5.18 1.95 -27.53
C ASN A 70 5.02 3.11 -28.52
N ILE A 71 5.67 4.26 -28.28
CA ILE A 71 5.55 5.45 -29.13
C ILE A 71 6.37 5.29 -30.43
N PRO A 72 5.82 5.67 -31.61
CA PRO A 72 6.53 5.65 -32.88
C PRO A 72 7.85 6.44 -32.87
N THR A 73 8.87 5.94 -33.56
CA THR A 73 10.23 6.52 -33.59
C THR A 73 10.24 8.00 -33.99
N SER A 74 9.33 8.43 -34.88
CA SER A 74 9.21 9.82 -35.35
C SER A 74 8.86 10.82 -34.23
N GLN A 75 8.14 10.40 -33.19
CA GLN A 75 7.71 11.26 -32.08
C GLN A 75 8.54 11.06 -30.80
N ARG A 76 9.28 9.95 -30.72
CA ARG A 76 10.00 9.51 -29.52
C ARG A 76 11.08 10.48 -29.01
N SER A 77 11.71 11.26 -29.89
CA SER A 77 12.78 12.20 -29.50
C SER A 77 12.28 13.29 -28.52
N LYS A 78 11.15 13.92 -28.83
CA LYS A 78 10.55 14.96 -27.98
C LYS A 78 10.06 14.38 -26.65
N VAL A 79 9.47 13.19 -26.68
CA VAL A 79 9.00 12.48 -25.48
C VAL A 79 10.16 12.10 -24.56
N ASN A 80 11.25 11.57 -25.11
CA ASN A 80 12.48 11.26 -24.37
C ASN A 80 13.05 12.48 -23.64
N SER A 81 13.05 13.64 -24.29
CA SER A 81 13.54 14.87 -23.66
C SER A 81 12.68 15.26 -22.45
N ARG A 82 11.35 15.31 -22.63
CA ARG A 82 10.40 15.59 -21.53
C ARG A 82 10.53 14.61 -20.38
N PHE A 83 10.61 13.31 -20.68
CA PHE A 83 10.78 12.25 -19.68
C PHE A 83 12.05 12.45 -18.84
N ARG A 84 13.19 12.78 -19.46
CA ARG A 84 14.44 13.04 -18.72
C ARG A 84 14.35 14.26 -17.82
N ASN A 85 13.63 15.30 -18.24
CA ASN A 85 13.40 16.48 -17.39
C ASN A 85 12.60 16.09 -16.15
N HIS A 86 11.49 15.37 -16.33
CA HIS A 86 10.67 14.87 -15.22
C HIS A 86 11.48 13.98 -14.27
N GLN A 87 12.33 13.10 -14.80
CA GLN A 87 13.23 12.27 -13.99
C GLN A 87 14.20 13.11 -13.15
N SER A 88 14.83 14.13 -13.75
CA SER A 88 15.71 15.06 -13.03
C SER A 88 14.97 15.86 -11.95
N ASP A 89 13.72 16.25 -12.22
CA ASP A 89 12.91 16.98 -11.26
C ASP A 89 12.57 16.10 -10.05
N ILE A 90 12.12 14.86 -10.28
CA ILE A 90 11.85 13.89 -9.19
C ILE A 90 13.12 13.57 -8.40
N ASP A 91 14.27 13.39 -9.05
CA ASP A 91 15.56 13.18 -8.37
C ASP A 91 15.93 14.38 -7.48
N THR A 92 15.63 15.60 -7.92
CA THR A 92 15.86 16.81 -7.14
C THR A 92 14.96 16.87 -5.91
N LEU A 93 13.67 16.54 -6.07
CA LEU A 93 12.71 16.45 -4.96
C LEU A 93 13.12 15.37 -3.95
N ALA A 94 13.58 14.21 -4.43
CA ALA A 94 14.07 13.11 -3.60
C ALA A 94 15.26 13.53 -2.74
N ARG A 95 16.22 14.27 -3.31
CA ARG A 95 17.37 14.80 -2.56
C ARG A 95 16.96 15.84 -1.51
N LYS A 96 16.00 16.73 -1.83
CA LYS A 96 15.45 17.72 -0.90
C LYS A 96 14.72 17.04 0.26
N LEU A 97 13.92 16.00 0.00
CA LEU A 97 13.25 15.23 1.05
C LEU A 97 14.27 14.54 1.97
N LYS A 98 15.28 13.90 1.38
CA LYS A 98 16.34 13.20 2.13
C LYS A 98 17.09 14.15 3.08
N SER A 99 17.44 15.35 2.64
CA SER A 99 18.13 16.32 3.50
C SER A 99 17.25 16.80 4.66
N LEU A 100 15.94 16.97 4.45
CA LEU A 100 14.97 17.32 5.50
C LEU A 100 14.74 16.19 6.51
N ALA A 101 14.77 14.94 6.06
CA ALA A 101 14.69 13.76 6.93
C ALA A 101 15.99 13.55 7.73
N GLU A 102 17.15 13.79 7.12
CA GLU A 102 18.45 13.71 7.81
C GLU A 102 18.62 14.81 8.86
N SER A 103 18.14 16.03 8.59
CA SER A 103 18.13 17.10 9.60
C SER A 103 17.22 16.77 10.79
N GLU A 104 16.11 16.06 10.56
CA GLU A 104 15.27 15.53 11.64
C GLU A 104 16.04 14.56 12.54
N ARG A 105 16.72 13.61 11.90
CA ARG A 105 17.49 12.59 12.59
C ARG A 105 18.61 13.26 13.38
N LYS A 106 19.27 14.27 12.82
CA LYS A 106 20.28 15.05 13.54
C LYS A 106 19.69 15.86 14.69
N GLN A 107 18.47 16.39 14.62
CA GLN A 107 17.82 17.03 15.77
C GLN A 107 17.40 16.02 16.85
N LEU A 108 16.95 14.83 16.45
CA LEU A 108 16.50 13.78 17.36
C LEU A 108 17.66 13.03 18.04
N PHE A 109 18.81 12.91 17.37
CA PHE A 109 19.97 12.14 17.84
C PHE A 109 21.22 12.99 18.09
N GLY A 110 21.31 14.21 17.55
CA GLY A 110 22.54 15.02 17.45
C GLY A 110 22.59 16.24 18.36
N ASP A 111 21.85 16.23 19.46
CA ASP A 111 22.21 16.95 20.70
C ASP A 111 22.77 15.97 21.76
N ARG A 112 22.84 14.67 21.45
CA ARG A 112 23.45 13.62 22.33
C ARG A 112 24.90 13.29 21.95
N TYR A 113 25.46 14.00 20.98
CA TYR A 113 26.81 13.77 20.48
C TYR A 113 27.54 15.08 20.17
N THR A 114 27.11 16.18 20.80
CA THR A 114 28.08 17.22 21.15
C THR A 114 28.83 16.66 22.35
N ASP A 115 30.01 16.13 22.03
CA ASP A 115 31.13 15.95 22.94
C ASP A 115 31.29 17.26 23.74
N ASP A 116 30.55 17.38 24.84
CA ASP A 116 30.74 18.43 25.84
C ASP A 116 31.77 17.89 26.85
N PRO A 117 33.02 18.34 26.79
CA PRO A 117 34.06 17.84 27.68
C PRO A 117 33.89 18.35 29.13
N GLU A 118 32.89 19.20 29.41
CA GLU A 118 32.67 19.81 30.74
C GLU A 118 31.66 19.04 31.64
N GLY A 119 30.95 18.04 31.10
CA GLY A 119 30.01 17.20 31.86
C GLY A 119 30.73 16.15 32.72
N GLY A 120 31.04 16.47 33.98
CA GLY A 120 31.78 15.59 34.89
C GLY A 120 31.19 14.16 35.07
N PRO A 121 31.97 13.22 35.65
CA PRO A 121 31.71 11.76 35.65
C PRO A 121 30.41 11.27 36.30
N ARG A 122 29.58 12.16 36.86
CA ARG A 122 28.25 11.85 37.40
C ARG A 122 27.16 11.81 36.33
N ASP A 123 27.33 12.53 35.23
CA ASP A 123 26.29 12.67 34.20
C ASP A 123 26.22 11.43 33.29
N ALA A 124 27.37 10.85 32.95
CA ALA A 124 27.46 9.60 32.19
C ALA A 124 26.74 8.41 32.87
N GLN A 125 26.78 8.33 34.21
CA GLN A 125 26.06 7.29 34.96
C GLN A 125 24.54 7.51 34.97
N LEU A 126 24.11 8.77 35.04
CA LEU A 126 22.70 9.13 34.97
C LEU A 126 22.12 8.83 33.58
N GLU A 127 22.87 9.18 32.54
CA GLU A 127 22.49 8.93 31.14
C GLU A 127 22.40 7.43 30.83
N GLN A 128 23.39 6.64 31.27
CA GLN A 128 23.35 5.18 31.15
C GLN A 128 22.12 4.59 31.85
N ARG A 129 21.75 5.11 33.03
CA ARG A 129 20.56 4.67 33.76
C ARG A 129 19.27 5.00 33.02
N GLN A 130 19.16 6.21 32.45
CA GLN A 130 18.00 6.60 31.65
C GLN A 130 17.88 5.74 30.38
N GLN A 131 19.01 5.41 29.75
CA GLN A 131 19.03 4.51 28.61
C GLN A 131 18.53 3.11 28.99
N LEU A 132 19.00 2.53 30.10
CA LEU A 132 18.54 1.24 30.60
C LEU A 132 17.04 1.26 30.91
N LEU A 133 16.55 2.30 31.61
CA LEU A 133 15.13 2.46 31.91
C LEU A 133 14.29 2.53 30.63
N SER A 134 14.69 3.35 29.66
CA SER A 134 13.98 3.46 28.38
C SER A 134 14.01 2.14 27.59
N GLY A 135 15.10 1.37 27.68
CA GLY A 135 15.23 0.03 27.13
C GLY A 135 14.24 -0.95 27.77
N THR A 136 14.14 -0.94 29.10
CA THR A 136 13.19 -1.78 29.84
C THR A 136 11.74 -1.44 29.54
N GLU A 137 11.38 -0.16 29.43
CA GLU A 137 10.01 0.27 29.08
C GLU A 137 9.65 -0.11 27.64
N ARG A 138 10.60 -0.02 26.71
CA ARG A 138 10.41 -0.49 25.32
C ARG A 138 10.22 -2.00 25.27
N LEU A 139 11.00 -2.76 26.03
CA LEU A 139 10.83 -4.21 26.14
C LEU A 139 9.49 -4.59 26.75
N GLY A 140 9.06 -3.91 27.82
CA GLY A 140 7.74 -4.12 28.43
C GLY A 140 6.61 -3.92 27.42
N ARG A 141 6.59 -2.77 26.74
CA ARG A 141 5.59 -2.48 25.69
C ARG A 141 5.63 -3.48 24.54
N SER A 142 6.80 -3.95 24.14
CA SER A 142 6.95 -4.98 23.11
C SER A 142 6.37 -6.32 23.58
N SER A 143 6.64 -6.71 24.82
CA SER A 143 6.11 -7.94 25.42
C SER A 143 4.58 -7.91 25.52
N ASP A 144 4.01 -6.78 25.94
CA ASP A 144 2.55 -6.60 26.00
C ASP A 144 1.91 -6.68 24.62
N ARG A 145 2.52 -6.04 23.61
CA ARG A 145 2.06 -6.14 22.20
C ARG A 145 2.13 -7.57 21.67
N LEU A 146 3.17 -8.33 22.00
CA LEU A 146 3.29 -9.73 21.59
C LEU A 146 2.22 -10.60 22.23
N ARG A 147 1.94 -10.41 23.52
CA ARG A 147 0.85 -11.12 24.21
C ARG A 147 -0.51 -10.79 23.61
N GLU A 148 -0.76 -9.53 23.29
CA GLU A 148 -2.00 -9.10 22.67
C GLU A 148 -2.15 -9.66 21.25
N SER A 149 -1.08 -9.64 20.45
CA SER A 149 -1.07 -10.27 19.12
C SER A 149 -1.38 -11.77 19.18
N GLN A 150 -0.77 -12.47 20.14
CA GLN A 150 -1.05 -13.89 20.38
C GLN A 150 -2.51 -14.13 20.75
N ARG A 151 -3.10 -13.29 21.62
CA ARG A 151 -4.51 -13.37 22.00
C ARG A 151 -5.43 -13.21 20.79
N ILE A 152 -5.19 -12.18 19.98
CA ILE A 152 -5.98 -11.91 18.76
C ILE A 152 -5.83 -13.04 17.74
N ALA A 153 -4.63 -13.61 17.59
CA ALA A 153 -4.40 -14.73 16.69
C ALA A 153 -5.22 -15.97 17.09
N LEU A 154 -5.24 -16.31 18.38
CA LEU A 154 -6.05 -17.42 18.90
C LEU A 154 -7.56 -17.17 18.74
N GLU A 155 -8.01 -15.94 18.99
CA GLU A 155 -9.41 -15.55 18.77
C GLU A 155 -9.80 -15.67 17.28
N THR A 156 -8.90 -15.25 16.38
CA THR A 156 -9.08 -15.36 14.93
C THR A 156 -9.10 -16.83 14.48
N GLU A 157 -8.24 -17.67 15.04
CA GLU A 157 -8.23 -19.12 14.78
C GLU A 157 -9.56 -19.76 15.20
N GLN A 158 -10.09 -19.39 16.36
CA GLN A 158 -11.37 -19.90 16.85
C GLN A 158 -12.53 -19.49 15.94
N ILE A 159 -12.56 -18.23 15.48
CA ILE A 159 -13.56 -17.76 14.50
C ILE A 159 -13.40 -18.53 13.18
N GLY A 160 -12.16 -18.72 12.72
CA GLY A 160 -11.88 -19.55 11.53
C GLY A 160 -12.44 -20.96 11.67
N ALA A 161 -12.22 -21.61 12.80
CA ALA A 161 -12.75 -22.94 13.08
C ALA A 161 -14.29 -22.98 13.08
N SER A 162 -14.97 -22.00 13.69
CA SER A 162 -16.42 -21.93 13.68
C SER A 162 -16.99 -21.69 12.28
N THR A 163 -16.36 -20.80 11.49
CA THR A 163 -16.82 -20.54 10.11
C THR A 163 -16.67 -21.78 9.22
N LEU A 164 -15.60 -22.56 9.37
CA LEU A 164 -15.43 -23.82 8.66
C LEU A 164 -16.49 -24.87 9.05
N ALA A 165 -16.84 -24.93 10.34
CA ALA A 165 -17.93 -25.79 10.81
C ALA A 165 -19.29 -25.38 10.21
N ASP A 166 -19.57 -24.08 10.17
CA ASP A 166 -20.81 -23.54 9.57
C ASP A 166 -20.88 -23.80 8.07
N LEU A 167 -19.78 -23.58 7.33
CA LEU A 167 -19.69 -23.89 5.89
C LEU A 167 -19.91 -25.38 5.62
N HIS A 168 -19.36 -26.25 6.46
CA HIS A 168 -19.61 -27.68 6.37
C HIS A 168 -21.08 -28.03 6.58
N GLN A 169 -21.74 -27.44 7.59
CA GLN A 169 -23.18 -27.61 7.80
C GLN A 169 -24.00 -27.10 6.62
N GLN A 170 -23.68 -25.92 6.09
CA GLN A 170 -24.36 -25.33 4.93
C GLN A 170 -24.22 -26.22 3.69
N ARG A 171 -23.03 -26.78 3.43
CA ARG A 171 -22.82 -27.75 2.36
C ARG A 171 -23.75 -28.96 2.50
N ASN A 172 -23.85 -29.53 3.71
CA ASN A 172 -24.74 -30.67 3.94
C ASN A 172 -26.21 -30.32 3.67
N VAL A 173 -26.64 -29.10 4.02
CA VAL A 173 -27.99 -28.60 3.69
C VAL A 173 -28.18 -28.54 2.17
N ILE A 174 -27.22 -27.96 1.43
CA ILE A 174 -27.28 -27.87 -0.04
C ILE A 174 -27.30 -29.26 -0.69
N GLU A 175 -26.48 -30.20 -0.23
CA GLU A 175 -26.48 -31.56 -0.76
C GLU A 175 -27.80 -32.30 -0.47
N ASN A 176 -28.41 -32.06 0.70
CA ASN A 176 -29.72 -32.61 1.05
C ASN A 176 -30.83 -32.00 0.19
N THR A 177 -30.86 -30.67 0.01
CA THR A 177 -31.87 -30.01 -0.82
C THR A 177 -31.75 -30.44 -2.27
N HIS A 178 -30.53 -30.56 -2.79
CA HIS A 178 -30.29 -31.06 -4.15
C HIS A 178 -30.78 -32.50 -4.33
N ARG A 179 -30.48 -33.41 -3.39
CA ARG A 179 -31.01 -34.79 -3.43
C ARG A 179 -32.54 -34.83 -3.40
N ASN A 180 -33.16 -34.01 -2.56
CA ASN A 180 -34.62 -33.92 -2.46
C ASN A 180 -35.25 -33.38 -3.74
N LEU A 181 -34.63 -32.38 -4.39
CA LEU A 181 -35.09 -31.83 -5.67
C LEU A 181 -35.04 -32.88 -6.78
N LEU A 182 -33.93 -33.60 -6.92
CA LEU A 182 -33.81 -34.69 -7.91
C LEU A 182 -34.87 -35.78 -7.70
N GLN A 183 -35.14 -36.14 -6.43
CA GLN A 183 -36.19 -37.10 -6.11
C GLN A 183 -37.58 -36.57 -6.48
N SER A 184 -37.85 -35.28 -6.20
CA SER A 184 -39.10 -34.59 -6.54
C SER A 184 -39.31 -34.56 -8.06
N GLU A 185 -38.30 -34.21 -8.85
CA GLU A 185 -38.34 -34.26 -10.32
C GLU A 185 -38.72 -35.66 -10.82
N GLY A 186 -38.16 -36.72 -10.25
CA GLY A 186 -38.53 -38.10 -10.58
C GLY A 186 -39.96 -38.48 -10.20
N TYR A 187 -40.57 -37.86 -9.19
CA TYR A 187 -42.01 -38.01 -8.90
C TYR A 187 -42.87 -37.22 -9.87
N VAL A 188 -42.44 -36.01 -10.26
CA VAL A 188 -43.13 -35.19 -11.27
C VAL A 188 -43.16 -35.90 -12.61
N ASP A 189 -42.04 -36.44 -13.07
CA ASP A 189 -41.96 -37.19 -14.34
C ASP A 189 -42.89 -38.40 -14.35
N ARG A 190 -42.92 -39.17 -13.25
CA ARG A 190 -43.87 -40.28 -13.09
C ARG A 190 -45.32 -39.81 -13.09
N SER A 191 -45.61 -38.71 -12.41
CA SER A 191 -46.96 -38.13 -12.37
C SER A 191 -47.42 -37.66 -13.75
N VAL A 192 -46.56 -36.97 -14.51
CA VAL A 192 -46.81 -36.54 -15.89
C VAL A 192 -47.04 -37.74 -16.81
N LYS A 193 -46.23 -38.80 -16.69
CA LYS A 193 -46.41 -40.04 -17.46
C LYS A 193 -47.76 -40.70 -17.18
N THR A 194 -48.16 -40.77 -15.91
CA THR A 194 -49.47 -41.32 -15.51
C THR A 194 -50.62 -40.48 -16.06
N LEU A 195 -50.56 -39.15 -15.94
CA LEU A 195 -51.57 -38.23 -16.49
C LEU A 195 -51.71 -38.38 -18.00
N ARG A 196 -50.60 -38.46 -18.74
CA ARG A 196 -50.63 -38.71 -20.20
C ARG A 196 -51.26 -40.07 -20.53
N GLY A 197 -51.05 -41.09 -19.70
CA GLY A 197 -51.67 -42.41 -19.87
C GLY A 197 -53.16 -42.42 -19.58
N MET A 198 -53.65 -41.55 -18.68
CA MET A 198 -55.08 -41.36 -18.43
C MET A 198 -55.75 -40.57 -19.56
N ALA A 199 -55.13 -39.49 -20.04
CA ALA A 199 -55.67 -38.65 -21.11
C ALA A 199 -55.79 -39.35 -22.49
N ARG A 200 -55.14 -40.50 -22.66
CA ARG A 200 -55.21 -41.32 -23.88
C ARG A 200 -56.31 -42.40 -23.84
N ARG A 201 -56.99 -42.57 -22.71
CA ARG A 201 -58.11 -43.51 -22.56
C ARG A 201 -59.44 -42.80 -22.72
#